data_AF-A0A183IG09-F1
#
_entry.id   AF-A0A183IG09-F1
#
_cell.length_a   1.000
_cell.length_b   1.000
_cell.length_c   1.000
_cell.angle_alpha   90.00
_cell.angle_beta   90.00
_cell.angle_gamma   90.00
#
_symmetry.space_group_name_H-M   'P 1'
#
loop_
_entity.id
_entity.type
_entity.pdbx_description
1 polymer ?
#
loop_
_entity_poly.entity_id
_entity_poly.type
_entity_poly.pdbx_seq_one_letter_code
_entity_poly.pdbx_strand_id
1 'polypeptide(L)'
;MKSVIKPVVFMTGNRADSTNYRRITFLPVLEKAFACNIIGRLSLVIIGVSLILSVLATINQFQSQTTGVLFYVEIVIVTWLAIEYACRLVSCGYRSRYQGFRGRLRFALKPFCLLDLILITASIVVICMGTISPVFAAPTIRGLRYFQILRMVRIDRRGGSWKLLGSVVFEHRQELLTTMYLGFLGLVFSSFLIYLCEKDIGDHFKTFADALWWGVITLCTVGYGDRVPQTWQGKLIASLCALMGISFYALPAGILGSGFALKVQEQQRQKHIIKRRIPAASLIQCFWRYYCVEKQRYPKIWRRNLQAFTCEEM
;
A
#
# COMPACT_ATOMS: atom_id res chain seq x y z
N MET A 1 33.37 10.00 -13.20
CA MET A 1 32.37 10.18 -12.13
C MET A 1 32.57 9.08 -11.09
N LYS A 2 33.16 9.41 -9.93
CA LYS A 2 33.60 8.44 -8.91
C LYS A 2 32.39 7.91 -8.11
N SER A 3 32.06 6.62 -8.22
CA SER A 3 31.17 5.94 -7.28
C SER A 3 32.00 5.21 -6.23
N VAL A 4 32.16 5.85 -5.07
CA VAL A 4 32.83 5.27 -3.91
C VAL A 4 31.91 4.22 -3.27
N ILE A 5 32.08 2.96 -3.68
CA ILE A 5 31.50 1.81 -2.98
C ILE A 5 32.44 1.51 -1.80
N LYS A 6 32.03 1.87 -0.59
CA LYS A 6 32.78 1.51 0.63
C LYS A 6 32.74 -0.02 0.82
N PRO A 7 33.87 -0.69 1.09
CA PRO A 7 33.89 -2.12 1.35
C PRO A 7 33.15 -2.43 2.64
N VAL A 8 32.27 -3.44 2.58
CA VAL A 8 31.61 -4.01 3.75
C VAL A 8 32.68 -4.77 4.56
N VAL A 9 33.11 -4.18 5.67
CA VAL A 9 34.01 -4.83 6.63
C VAL A 9 33.21 -5.92 7.34
N PHE A 10 33.44 -7.19 6.96
CA PHE A 10 33.00 -8.33 7.75
C PHE A 10 33.92 -8.43 8.97
N MET A 11 33.41 -8.07 10.14
CA MET A 11 34.06 -8.41 11.41
C MET A 11 34.15 -9.93 11.51
N THR A 12 35.37 -10.44 11.65
CA THR A 12 35.71 -11.82 11.94
C THR A 12 35.30 -12.15 13.38
N GLY A 13 34.03 -12.47 13.58
CA GLY A 13 33.51 -13.03 14.83
C GLY A 13 33.77 -14.54 14.93
N ASN A 14 34.16 -14.98 16.13
CA ASN A 14 34.57 -16.33 16.49
C ASN A 14 33.58 -17.42 16.03
N ARG A 15 34.05 -18.50 15.39
CA ARG A 15 33.19 -19.54 14.78
C ARG A 15 32.34 -20.33 15.79
N ALA A 16 32.79 -20.43 17.04
CA ALA A 16 32.13 -21.20 18.10
C ALA A 16 30.80 -20.59 18.60
N ASP A 17 30.64 -19.27 18.50
CA ASP A 17 29.38 -18.62 18.88
C ASP A 17 28.28 -18.84 17.83
N SER A 18 28.64 -18.96 16.55
CA SER A 18 27.68 -18.95 15.43
C SER A 18 26.71 -20.13 15.41
N THR A 19 27.09 -21.28 15.98
CA THR A 19 26.28 -22.50 16.02
C THR A 19 25.20 -22.45 17.11
N ASN A 20 25.50 -21.89 18.28
CA ASN A 20 24.49 -21.66 19.32
C ASN A 20 23.52 -20.53 18.95
N TYR A 21 24.02 -19.46 18.31
CA TYR A 21 23.14 -18.42 17.76
C TYR A 21 22.19 -18.99 16.71
N ARG A 22 22.63 -19.86 15.79
CA ARG A 22 21.76 -20.42 14.73
C ARG A 22 20.67 -21.38 15.26
N ARG A 23 20.95 -22.20 16.28
CA ARG A 23 19.97 -23.14 16.85
C ARG A 23 18.89 -22.44 17.68
N ILE A 24 19.25 -21.38 18.41
CA ILE A 24 18.29 -20.51 19.11
C ILE A 24 17.53 -19.61 18.12
N THR A 25 17.99 -19.45 16.88
CA THR A 25 17.42 -18.49 15.90
C THR A 25 16.28 -19.06 15.04
N PHE A 26 16.16 -20.38 14.84
CA PHE A 26 15.14 -20.93 13.93
C PHE A 26 13.79 -21.28 14.59
N LEU A 27 13.78 -21.84 15.81
CA LEU A 27 12.53 -22.09 16.56
C LEU A 27 11.72 -20.81 16.84
N PRO A 28 12.31 -19.68 17.27
CA PRO A 28 11.52 -18.48 17.54
C PRO A 28 11.09 -17.76 16.27
N VAL A 29 11.58 -18.08 15.06
CA VAL A 29 11.10 -17.39 13.83
C VAL A 29 9.73 -17.90 13.41
N LEU A 30 9.43 -19.18 13.63
CA LEU A 30 8.12 -19.77 13.33
C LEU A 30 7.09 -19.42 14.42
N GLU A 31 7.50 -19.46 15.69
CA GLU A 31 6.70 -18.96 16.82
C GLU A 31 6.45 -17.45 16.73
N LYS A 32 7.48 -16.65 16.40
CA LYS A 32 7.31 -15.20 16.15
C LYS A 32 6.49 -14.93 14.91
N ALA A 33 6.50 -15.78 13.89
CA ALA A 33 5.63 -15.62 12.71
C ALA A 33 4.16 -15.91 13.05
N PHE A 34 3.88 -16.96 13.82
CA PHE A 34 2.53 -17.31 14.26
C PHE A 34 1.99 -16.29 15.26
N ALA A 35 2.76 -15.94 16.29
CA ALA A 35 2.43 -14.89 17.25
C ALA A 35 2.26 -13.52 16.58
N CYS A 36 3.11 -13.16 15.62
CA CYS A 36 2.96 -11.91 14.84
C CYS A 36 1.70 -11.92 13.95
N ASN A 37 1.30 -13.09 13.42
CA ASN A 37 0.03 -13.23 12.71
C ASN A 37 -1.19 -13.14 13.65
N ILE A 38 -1.10 -13.63 14.89
CA ILE A 38 -2.17 -13.50 15.88
C ILE A 38 -2.28 -12.05 16.36
N ILE A 39 -1.16 -11.43 16.76
CA ILE A 39 -1.08 -10.02 17.18
C ILE A 39 -1.58 -9.12 16.05
N GLY A 40 -1.19 -9.40 14.80
CA GLY A 40 -1.72 -8.73 13.62
C GLY A 40 -3.24 -8.86 13.53
N ARG A 41 -3.78 -10.08 13.57
CA ARG A 41 -5.23 -10.31 13.52
C ARG A 41 -6.00 -9.65 14.66
N LEU A 42 -5.48 -9.68 15.89
CA LEU A 42 -6.07 -8.99 17.04
C LEU A 42 -6.07 -7.47 16.84
N SER A 43 -4.97 -6.89 16.35
CA SER A 43 -4.91 -5.46 16.05
C SER A 43 -5.94 -5.04 15.00
N LEU A 44 -6.22 -5.90 14.01
CA LEU A 44 -7.26 -5.66 13.00
C LEU A 44 -8.65 -5.62 13.62
N VAL A 45 -8.97 -6.59 14.49
CA VAL A 45 -10.26 -6.65 15.19
C VAL A 45 -10.45 -5.42 16.07
N ILE A 46 -9.43 -5.04 16.84
CA ILE A 46 -9.46 -3.87 17.73
C ILE A 46 -9.70 -2.58 16.91
N ILE A 47 -9.01 -2.41 15.78
CA ILE A 47 -9.21 -1.24 14.90
C ILE A 47 -10.64 -1.27 14.30
N GLY A 48 -11.13 -2.43 13.86
CA GLY A 48 -12.49 -2.57 13.32
C GLY A 48 -13.57 -2.19 14.33
N VAL A 49 -13.47 -2.71 15.56
CA VAL A 49 -14.40 -2.35 16.66
C VAL A 49 -14.33 -0.86 16.96
N SER A 50 -13.13 -0.27 16.98
CA SER A 50 -12.99 1.18 17.22
C SER A 50 -13.66 2.03 16.14
N LEU A 51 -13.66 1.56 14.90
CA LEU A 51 -14.29 2.27 13.79
C LEU A 51 -15.81 2.18 13.86
N ILE A 52 -16.35 1.02 14.22
CA ILE A 52 -17.79 0.85 14.46
C ILE A 52 -18.25 1.77 15.60
N LEU A 53 -17.53 1.80 16.72
CA LEU A 53 -17.82 2.71 17.83
C LEU A 53 -17.72 4.18 17.41
N SER A 54 -16.76 4.54 16.54
CA SER A 54 -16.65 5.89 16.00
C SER A 54 -17.85 6.28 15.14
N VAL A 55 -18.41 5.35 14.36
CA VAL A 55 -19.64 5.58 13.58
C VAL A 55 -20.83 5.73 14.52
N LEU A 56 -20.99 4.85 15.50
CA LEU A 56 -22.07 4.95 16.50
C LEU A 56 -22.02 6.27 17.29
N ALA A 57 -20.83 6.79 17.57
CA ALA A 57 -20.66 8.09 18.24
C ALA A 57 -21.13 9.29 17.40
N THR A 58 -21.36 9.12 16.10
CA THR A 58 -21.93 10.18 15.23
C THR A 58 -23.46 10.21 15.26
N ILE A 59 -24.12 9.17 15.79
CA ILE A 59 -25.57 9.11 15.91
C ILE A 59 -25.98 9.82 17.21
N ASN A 60 -26.76 10.91 17.09
CA ASN A 60 -27.19 11.75 18.23
C ASN A 60 -27.82 10.94 19.37
N GLN A 61 -28.54 9.85 19.06
CA GLN A 61 -29.20 8.98 20.03
C GLN A 61 -28.22 8.22 20.94
N PHE A 62 -27.04 7.84 20.44
CA PHE A 62 -26.03 7.07 21.19
C PHE A 62 -24.83 7.90 21.62
N GLN A 63 -24.76 9.16 21.18
CA GLN A 63 -23.59 10.02 21.33
C GLN A 63 -23.09 10.14 22.78
N SER A 64 -23.98 10.33 23.76
CA SER A 64 -23.60 10.55 25.16
C SER A 64 -22.92 9.32 25.78
N GLN A 65 -23.48 8.13 25.55
CA GLN A 65 -22.95 6.86 26.08
C GLN A 65 -21.70 6.41 25.31
N THR A 66 -21.71 6.53 23.98
CA THR A 66 -20.61 6.06 23.14
C THR A 66 -19.37 6.93 23.25
N THR A 67 -19.51 8.25 23.45
CA THR A 67 -18.35 9.15 23.53
C THR A 67 -17.44 8.84 24.72
N GLY A 68 -18.02 8.50 25.88
CA GLY A 68 -17.25 8.12 27.06
C GLY A 68 -16.50 6.79 26.88
N VAL A 69 -17.18 5.76 26.39
CA VAL A 69 -16.57 4.45 26.10
C VAL A 69 -15.47 4.59 25.04
N LEU A 70 -15.71 5.39 24.01
CA LEU A 70 -14.76 5.62 22.91
C LEU A 70 -13.46 6.28 23.40
N PHE A 71 -13.53 7.19 24.38
CA PHE A 71 -12.34 7.80 24.97
C PHE A 71 -11.43 6.76 25.65
N TYR A 72 -12.00 5.87 26.47
CA TYR A 72 -11.22 4.80 27.12
C TYR A 72 -10.65 3.80 26.12
N VAL A 73 -11.46 3.39 25.14
CA VAL A 73 -11.02 2.48 24.07
C VAL A 73 -9.89 3.12 23.26
N GLU A 74 -9.97 4.42 22.98
CA GLU A 74 -8.92 5.14 22.26
C GLU A 74 -7.60 5.18 23.03
N ILE A 75 -7.62 5.41 24.35
CA ILE A 75 -6.42 5.34 25.20
C ILE A 75 -5.76 3.95 25.11
N VAL A 76 -6.56 2.88 25.24
CA VAL A 76 -6.07 1.50 25.15
C VAL A 76 -5.43 1.24 23.78
N ILE A 77 -6.10 1.67 22.70
CA ILE A 77 -5.61 1.49 21.33
C ILE A 77 -4.31 2.25 21.09
N VAL A 78 -4.24 3.52 21.49
CA VAL A 78 -3.04 4.34 21.31
C VAL A 78 -1.86 3.75 22.06
N THR A 79 -2.08 3.30 23.29
CA THR A 79 -1.05 2.64 24.10
C THR A 79 -0.55 1.37 23.43
N TRP A 80 -1.48 0.51 22.97
CA TRP A 80 -1.14 -0.70 22.23
C TRP A 80 -0.33 -0.41 20.95
N LEU A 81 -0.78 0.57 20.15
CA LEU A 81 -0.12 0.95 18.90
C LEU A 81 1.27 1.56 19.13
N ALA A 82 1.42 2.36 20.19
CA ALA A 82 2.70 2.94 20.59
C ALA A 82 3.70 1.85 21.01
N ILE A 83 3.27 0.88 21.82
CA ILE A 83 4.10 -0.27 22.20
C ILE A 83 4.50 -1.08 20.96
N GLU A 84 3.56 -1.39 20.07
CA GLU A 84 3.86 -2.15 18.85
C GLU A 84 4.85 -1.40 17.94
N TYR A 85 4.70 -0.07 17.82
CA TYR A 85 5.61 0.78 17.05
C TYR A 85 7.01 0.83 17.68
N ALA A 86 7.10 1.00 19.00
CA ALA A 86 8.36 1.02 19.74
C ALA A 86 9.10 -0.31 19.60
N CYS A 87 8.42 -1.44 19.83
CA CYS A 87 8.99 -2.78 19.64
C CYS A 87 9.51 -2.97 18.21
N ARG A 88 8.78 -2.46 17.20
CA ARG A 88 9.19 -2.53 15.79
C ARG A 88 10.43 -1.67 15.50
N LEU A 89 10.50 -0.48 16.06
CA LEU A 89 11.63 0.44 15.90
C LEU A 89 12.91 -0.09 16.58
N VAL A 90 12.77 -0.75 17.74
CA VAL A 90 13.90 -1.42 18.40
C VAL A 90 14.34 -2.65 17.59
N SER A 91 13.38 -3.48 17.17
CA SER A 91 13.66 -4.71 16.41
C SER A 91 14.29 -4.48 15.04
N CYS A 92 14.08 -3.30 14.43
CA CYS A 92 14.63 -3.00 13.11
C CYS A 92 16.17 -2.97 13.09
N GLY A 93 16.79 -2.68 14.24
CA GLY A 93 18.25 -2.67 14.42
C GLY A 93 18.93 -4.01 14.18
N TYR A 94 18.18 -5.12 14.12
CA TYR A 94 18.72 -6.44 13.79
C TYR A 94 19.15 -6.55 12.31
N ARG A 95 18.53 -5.78 11.39
CA ARG A 95 18.99 -5.76 9.99
C ARG A 95 20.18 -4.82 9.84
N SER A 96 21.26 -5.31 9.23
CA SER A 96 22.47 -4.53 8.89
C SER A 96 22.16 -3.18 8.20
N ARG A 97 21.10 -3.10 7.39
CA ARG A 97 20.66 -1.86 6.72
C ARG A 97 20.17 -0.75 7.68
N TYR A 98 19.67 -1.08 8.86
CA TYR A 98 19.06 -0.13 9.81
C TYR A 98 19.81 -0.05 11.15
N GLN A 99 21.10 -0.36 11.17
CA GLN A 99 21.93 -0.20 12.38
C GLN A 99 22.22 1.28 12.69
N GLY A 100 22.32 1.58 13.99
CA GLY A 100 22.56 2.94 14.50
C GLY A 100 21.36 3.90 14.38
N PHE A 101 21.53 5.13 14.89
CA PHE A 101 20.47 6.14 14.91
C PHE A 101 19.99 6.54 13.51
N ARG A 102 20.92 6.78 12.57
CA ARG A 102 20.60 7.09 11.16
C ARG A 102 19.86 5.94 10.46
N GLY A 103 20.18 4.69 10.81
CA GLY A 103 19.50 3.50 10.29
C GLY A 103 18.06 3.41 10.77
N ARG A 104 17.84 3.66 12.07
CA ARG A 104 16.49 3.69 12.66
C ARG A 104 15.64 4.84 12.10
N LEU A 105 16.21 6.03 11.92
CA LEU A 105 15.50 7.17 11.30
C LEU A 105 15.08 6.84 9.86
N ARG A 106 15.96 6.21 9.08
CA ARG A 106 15.62 5.73 7.72
C ARG A 106 14.50 4.69 7.72
N PHE A 107 14.38 3.89 8.78
CA PHE A 107 13.26 2.96 8.94
C PHE A 107 11.96 3.69 9.28
N ALA A 108 12.00 4.67 10.20
CA ALA A 108 10.84 5.47 10.59
C ALA A 108 10.25 6.27 9.42
N LEU A 109 11.10 6.77 8.51
CA LEU A 109 10.70 7.53 7.31
C LEU A 109 10.10 6.69 6.18
N LYS A 110 9.95 5.37 6.36
CA LYS A 110 9.19 4.56 5.38
C LYS A 110 7.71 4.93 5.43
N PRO A 111 6.98 4.95 4.30
CA PRO A 111 5.62 5.47 4.22
C PRO A 111 4.67 4.85 5.26
N PHE A 112 4.65 3.52 5.40
CA PHE A 112 3.81 2.86 6.40
C PHE A 112 4.23 3.12 7.85
N CYS A 113 5.53 3.30 8.13
CA CYS A 113 6.00 3.63 9.47
C CYS A 113 5.75 5.12 9.81
N LEU A 114 5.80 5.99 8.80
CA LEU A 114 5.44 7.40 8.93
C LEU A 114 3.94 7.56 9.17
N LEU A 115 3.09 6.81 8.43
CA LEU A 115 1.65 6.77 8.69
C LEU A 115 1.36 6.31 10.13
N ASP A 116 1.97 5.21 10.58
CA ASP A 116 1.81 4.75 11.97
C ASP A 116 2.19 5.84 12.99
N LEU A 117 3.28 6.58 12.77
CA LEU A 117 3.74 7.66 13.63
C LEU A 117 2.78 8.87 13.63
N ILE A 118 2.28 9.27 12.44
CA ILE A 118 1.30 10.34 12.30
C ILE A 118 0.01 9.97 13.04
N LEU A 119 -0.46 8.72 12.90
CA LEU A 119 -1.67 8.25 13.57
C LEU A 119 -1.53 8.24 15.10
N ILE A 120 -0.40 7.74 15.62
CA ILE A 120 -0.15 7.74 17.08
C ILE A 120 -0.10 9.17 17.59
N THR A 121 0.66 10.05 16.93
CA THR A 121 0.78 11.47 17.32
C THR A 121 -0.58 12.18 17.29
N ALA A 122 -1.35 12.02 16.21
CA ALA A 122 -2.69 12.61 16.10
C ALA A 122 -3.62 12.13 17.22
N SER A 123 -3.55 10.85 17.58
CA SER A 123 -4.40 10.28 18.64
C SER A 123 -4.01 10.79 20.03
N ILE A 124 -2.72 10.95 20.30
CA ILE A 124 -2.23 11.56 21.55
C ILE A 124 -2.71 13.01 21.65
N VAL A 125 -2.61 13.79 20.57
CA VAL A 125 -3.09 15.18 20.53
C VAL A 125 -4.59 15.26 20.82
N VAL A 126 -5.40 14.36 20.25
CA VAL A 126 -6.85 14.29 20.53
C VAL A 126 -7.13 14.04 22.01
N ILE A 127 -6.44 13.06 22.61
CA ILE A 127 -6.62 12.72 24.02
C ILE A 127 -6.22 13.91 24.91
N CYS A 128 -5.06 14.53 24.66
CA CYS A 128 -4.57 15.67 25.45
C CYS A 128 -5.47 16.92 25.32
N MET A 129 -5.96 17.23 24.12
CA MET A 129 -6.86 18.37 23.92
C MET A 129 -8.24 18.13 24.55
N GLY A 130 -8.69 16.87 24.57
CA GLY A 130 -9.94 16.48 25.22
C GLY A 130 -9.93 16.64 26.74
N THR A 131 -8.77 16.60 27.39
CA THR A 131 -8.65 16.74 28.86
C THR A 131 -8.43 18.17 29.33
N ILE A 132 -7.77 19.03 28.54
CA ILE A 132 -7.35 20.38 28.99
C ILE A 132 -8.46 21.42 28.80
N SER A 133 -9.28 21.33 27.75
CA SER A 133 -10.25 22.39 27.42
C SER A 133 -11.48 21.86 26.67
N PRO A 134 -12.53 21.41 27.39
CA PRO A 134 -13.73 20.83 26.76
C PRO A 134 -14.53 21.83 25.90
N VAL A 135 -14.40 23.15 26.12
CA VAL A 135 -15.22 24.19 25.47
C VAL A 135 -14.71 24.62 24.08
N PHE A 136 -13.38 24.67 23.88
CA PHE A 136 -12.77 25.03 22.59
C PHE A 136 -12.47 23.82 21.68
N ALA A 137 -12.56 22.62 22.23
CA ALA A 137 -12.11 21.42 21.54
C ALA A 137 -13.22 20.70 20.75
N ALA A 138 -14.50 21.04 20.91
CA ALA A 138 -15.60 20.30 20.29
C ALA A 138 -15.56 20.23 18.74
N PRO A 139 -15.22 21.30 17.98
CA PRO A 139 -15.14 21.21 16.52
C PRO A 139 -13.84 20.53 16.03
N THR A 140 -12.69 20.91 16.60
CA THR A 140 -11.38 20.40 16.20
C THR A 140 -11.20 18.92 16.54
N ILE A 141 -11.74 18.46 17.67
CA ILE A 141 -11.77 17.04 18.04
C ILE A 141 -12.62 16.24 17.05
N ARG A 142 -13.73 16.77 16.55
CA ARG A 142 -14.57 16.07 15.55
C ARG A 142 -13.81 15.85 14.25
N GLY A 143 -13.08 16.85 13.77
CA GLY A 143 -12.22 16.74 12.58
C GLY A 143 -11.08 15.72 12.78
N LEU A 144 -10.46 15.72 13.95
CA LEU A 144 -9.36 14.80 14.24
C LEU A 144 -9.78 13.33 14.33
N ARG A 145 -11.06 13.04 14.62
CA ARG A 145 -11.62 11.68 14.58
C ARG A 145 -11.56 11.07 13.18
N TYR A 146 -11.58 11.86 12.11
CA TYR A 146 -11.41 11.32 10.75
C TYR A 146 -10.01 10.74 10.50
N PHE A 147 -8.97 11.19 11.21
CA PHE A 147 -7.65 10.53 11.16
C PHE A 147 -7.71 9.10 11.73
N GLN A 148 -8.71 8.76 12.54
CA GLN A 148 -8.87 7.40 13.04
C GLN A 148 -9.31 6.44 11.93
N ILE A 149 -10.04 6.91 10.92
CA ILE A 149 -10.38 6.11 9.72
C ILE A 149 -9.12 5.71 8.97
N LEU A 150 -8.11 6.58 8.93
CA LEU A 150 -6.80 6.27 8.32
C LEU A 150 -6.08 5.09 9.00
N ARG A 151 -6.47 4.69 10.22
CA ARG A 151 -5.95 3.45 10.85
C ARG A 151 -6.29 2.20 10.01
N MET A 152 -7.35 2.21 9.19
CA MET A 152 -7.65 1.13 8.24
C MET A 152 -6.56 0.95 7.17
N VAL A 153 -5.81 1.99 6.83
CA VAL A 153 -4.72 1.89 5.84
C VAL A 153 -3.60 0.97 6.34
N ARG A 154 -3.44 0.83 7.67
CA ARG A 154 -2.46 -0.07 8.29
C ARG A 154 -2.75 -1.56 8.07
N ILE A 155 -3.99 -1.92 7.69
CA ILE A 155 -4.40 -3.32 7.46
C ILE A 155 -3.45 -4.00 6.46
N ASP A 156 -3.03 -3.31 5.40
CA ASP A 156 -2.00 -3.79 4.47
C ASP A 156 -0.59 -3.32 4.86
N ARG A 157 -0.10 -3.83 6.00
CA ARG A 157 1.21 -3.46 6.59
C ARG A 157 2.42 -3.71 5.68
N ARG A 158 2.32 -4.60 4.69
CA ARG A 158 3.42 -4.93 3.76
C ARG A 158 3.33 -4.15 2.44
N GLY A 159 2.20 -3.46 2.22
CA GLY A 159 1.85 -2.86 0.94
C GLY A 159 1.83 -3.89 -0.18
N GLY A 160 1.54 -5.16 0.16
CA GLY A 160 1.59 -6.26 -0.80
C GLY A 160 0.47 -6.14 -1.82
N SER A 161 -0.74 -5.84 -1.32
CA SER A 161 -1.93 -5.63 -2.14
C SER A 161 -1.77 -4.36 -2.98
N TRP A 162 -1.27 -3.27 -2.39
CA TRP A 162 -0.99 -2.04 -3.12
C TRP A 162 0.08 -2.20 -4.22
N LYS A 163 1.14 -2.97 -3.96
CA LYS A 163 2.15 -3.28 -4.98
C LYS A 163 1.60 -4.17 -6.08
N LEU A 164 0.76 -5.15 -5.73
CA LEU A 164 0.12 -6.04 -6.70
C LEU A 164 -0.82 -5.23 -7.60
N LEU A 165 -1.72 -4.46 -7.00
CA LEU A 165 -2.64 -3.57 -7.70
C LEU A 165 -1.88 -2.59 -8.60
N GLY A 166 -0.91 -1.87 -8.04
CA GLY A 166 -0.08 -0.92 -8.82
C GLY A 166 0.68 -1.61 -9.95
N SER A 167 1.13 -2.85 -9.76
CA SER A 167 1.81 -3.61 -10.81
C SER A 167 0.86 -4.04 -11.93
N VAL A 168 -0.37 -4.47 -11.62
CA VAL A 168 -1.39 -4.80 -12.63
C VAL A 168 -1.82 -3.55 -13.39
N VAL A 169 -2.09 -2.45 -12.67
CA VAL A 169 -2.46 -1.16 -13.27
C VAL A 169 -1.35 -0.64 -14.19
N PHE A 170 -0.09 -0.73 -13.76
CA PHE A 170 1.04 -0.28 -14.57
C PHE A 170 1.22 -1.13 -15.84
N GLU A 171 1.00 -2.44 -15.73
CA GLU A 171 1.09 -3.40 -16.83
C GLU A 171 0.01 -3.12 -17.89
N HIS A 172 -1.23 -2.89 -17.46
CA HIS A 172 -2.38 -2.59 -18.33
C HIS A 172 -2.69 -1.09 -18.49
N ARG A 173 -1.72 -0.21 -18.23
CA ARG A 173 -1.97 1.25 -18.16
C ARG A 173 -2.51 1.84 -19.46
N GLN A 174 -2.07 1.32 -20.61
CA GLN A 174 -2.51 1.83 -21.91
C GLN A 174 -3.98 1.49 -22.19
N GLU A 175 -4.39 0.25 -21.90
CA GLU A 175 -5.76 -0.22 -22.04
C GLU A 175 -6.70 0.52 -21.08
N LEU A 176 -6.27 0.71 -19.83
CA LEU A 176 -7.01 1.44 -18.81
C LEU A 176 -7.17 2.92 -19.18
N LEU A 177 -6.11 3.58 -19.63
CA LEU A 177 -6.18 4.98 -20.07
C LEU A 177 -7.07 5.14 -21.31
N THR A 178 -7.01 4.22 -22.26
CA THR A 178 -7.83 4.27 -23.47
C THR A 178 -9.32 4.12 -23.14
N THR A 179 -9.67 3.17 -22.28
CA THR A 179 -11.07 2.96 -21.84
C THR A 179 -11.59 4.13 -21.01
N MET A 180 -10.78 4.67 -20.10
CA MET A 180 -11.14 5.86 -19.32
C MET A 180 -11.30 7.10 -20.21
N TYR A 181 -10.43 7.29 -21.20
CA TYR A 181 -10.52 8.40 -22.17
C TYR A 181 -11.80 8.31 -23.01
N LEU A 182 -12.08 7.14 -23.60
CA LEU A 182 -13.30 6.92 -24.37
C LEU A 182 -14.56 7.04 -23.51
N GLY A 183 -14.54 6.53 -22.28
CA GLY A 183 -15.61 6.67 -21.31
C GLY A 183 -15.87 8.15 -20.97
N PHE A 184 -14.83 8.92 -20.68
CA PHE A 184 -14.95 10.35 -20.40
C PHE A 184 -15.49 11.14 -21.60
N LEU A 185 -15.01 10.85 -22.81
CA LEU A 185 -15.52 11.47 -24.03
C LEU A 185 -17.01 11.15 -24.26
N GLY A 186 -17.38 9.86 -24.10
CA GLY A 186 -18.76 9.41 -24.19
C GLY A 186 -19.67 10.04 -23.13
N LEU A 187 -19.17 10.23 -21.92
CA LEU A 187 -19.87 10.91 -20.83
C LEU A 187 -20.17 12.37 -21.16
N VAL A 188 -19.16 13.13 -21.62
CA VAL A 188 -19.33 14.54 -21.99
C VAL A 188 -20.29 14.66 -23.17
N PHE A 189 -20.13 13.81 -24.19
CA PHE A 189 -20.96 13.82 -25.38
C PHE A 189 -22.43 13.47 -25.08
N SER A 190 -22.66 12.39 -24.31
CA SER A 190 -24.01 11.99 -23.90
C SER A 190 -24.70 13.06 -23.05
N SER A 191 -23.99 13.62 -22.08
CA SER A 191 -24.51 14.69 -21.22
C SER A 191 -24.86 15.93 -22.03
N PHE A 192 -24.06 16.26 -23.04
CA PHE A 192 -24.32 17.40 -23.92
C PHE A 192 -25.57 17.19 -24.78
N LEU A 193 -25.75 16.00 -25.37
CA LEU A 193 -26.94 15.69 -26.16
C LEU A 193 -28.22 15.76 -25.31
N ILE A 194 -28.20 15.20 -24.10
CA ILE A 194 -29.35 15.27 -23.19
C ILE A 194 -29.63 16.70 -22.74
N TYR A 195 -28.57 17.47 -22.42
CA TYR A 195 -28.74 18.88 -22.13
C TYR A 195 -29.43 19.62 -23.28
N LEU A 196 -29.01 19.40 -24.53
CA LEU A 196 -29.66 20.06 -25.68
C LEU A 196 -31.14 19.66 -25.86
N CYS A 197 -31.49 18.40 -25.58
CA CYS A 197 -32.87 17.93 -25.71
C CYS A 197 -33.78 18.35 -24.55
N GLU A 198 -33.24 18.53 -23.35
CA GLU A 198 -34.03 18.71 -22.12
C GLU A 198 -33.86 20.10 -21.48
N LYS A 199 -32.95 20.96 -21.96
CA LYS A 199 -32.67 22.28 -21.36
C LYS A 199 -33.89 23.19 -21.24
N ASP A 200 -34.84 23.07 -22.17
CA ASP A 200 -36.02 23.94 -22.24
C ASP A 200 -37.23 23.30 -21.54
N ILE A 201 -37.04 22.17 -20.85
CA ILE A 201 -38.13 21.29 -20.39
C ILE A 201 -37.97 21.00 -18.89
N GLY A 202 -38.82 21.64 -18.09
CA GLY A 202 -38.81 21.55 -16.64
C GLY A 202 -37.54 22.15 -16.02
N ASP A 203 -37.21 21.76 -14.77
CA ASP A 203 -35.90 22.12 -14.20
C ASP A 203 -35.01 21.02 -13.66
N HIS A 204 -35.09 19.85 -14.30
CA HIS A 204 -34.09 18.80 -14.10
C HIS A 204 -32.74 19.11 -14.80
N PHE A 205 -32.73 19.79 -15.95
CA PHE A 205 -31.54 20.00 -16.79
C PHE A 205 -31.25 21.48 -17.10
N LYS A 206 -31.31 22.35 -16.08
CA LYS A 206 -31.06 23.81 -16.23
C LYS A 206 -29.64 24.13 -16.68
N THR A 207 -28.66 23.39 -16.17
CA THR A 207 -27.25 23.63 -16.46
C THR A 207 -26.61 22.39 -17.07
N PHE A 208 -25.52 22.60 -17.83
CA PHE A 208 -24.72 21.49 -18.32
C PHE A 208 -24.18 20.61 -17.18
N ALA A 209 -23.95 21.18 -15.99
CA ALA A 209 -23.53 20.44 -14.81
C ALA A 209 -24.60 19.44 -14.33
N ASP A 210 -25.89 19.78 -14.44
CA ASP A 210 -27.00 18.89 -14.11
C ASP A 210 -27.05 17.68 -15.05
N ALA A 211 -26.84 17.91 -16.35
CA ALA A 211 -26.75 16.85 -17.34
C ALA A 211 -25.50 15.98 -17.15
N LEU A 212 -24.37 16.58 -16.74
CA LEU A 212 -23.15 15.86 -16.42
C LEU A 212 -23.33 14.96 -15.19
N TRP A 213 -24.01 15.46 -14.14
CA TRP A 213 -24.39 14.65 -12.97
C TRP A 213 -25.23 13.45 -13.37
N TRP A 214 -26.27 13.67 -14.19
CA TRP A 214 -27.08 12.58 -14.74
C TRP A 214 -26.24 11.57 -15.52
N GLY A 215 -25.33 12.04 -16.38
CA GLY A 215 -24.43 11.20 -17.16
C GLY A 215 -23.54 10.32 -16.28
N VAL A 216 -22.93 10.89 -15.23
CA VAL A 216 -22.11 10.14 -14.25
C VAL A 216 -22.94 9.06 -13.56
N ILE A 217 -24.11 9.41 -13.03
CA ILE A 217 -24.97 8.49 -12.28
C ILE A 217 -25.54 7.38 -13.16
N THR A 218 -25.84 7.68 -14.42
CA THR A 218 -26.39 6.72 -15.39
C THR A 218 -25.32 5.78 -15.93
N LEU A 219 -24.17 6.32 -16.37
CA LEU A 219 -23.08 5.52 -16.96
C LEU A 219 -22.37 4.64 -15.91
N CYS A 220 -22.33 5.08 -14.66
CA CYS A 220 -21.88 4.27 -13.53
C CYS A 220 -22.96 3.29 -13.01
N THR A 221 -24.13 3.19 -13.66
CA THR A 221 -25.23 2.29 -13.30
C THR A 221 -25.79 2.49 -11.88
N VAL A 222 -25.64 3.69 -11.30
CA VAL A 222 -26.17 4.02 -9.96
C VAL A 222 -27.67 4.32 -10.03
N GLY A 223 -28.08 5.20 -10.95
CA GLY A 223 -29.49 5.45 -11.25
C GLY A 223 -30.34 5.96 -10.08
N TYR A 224 -29.95 7.07 -9.43
CA TYR A 224 -30.74 7.66 -8.33
C TYR A 224 -32.16 8.06 -8.71
N GLY A 225 -32.40 8.41 -9.98
CA GLY A 225 -33.72 8.83 -10.48
C GLY A 225 -34.12 10.27 -10.14
N ASP A 226 -33.20 11.07 -9.60
CA ASP A 226 -33.40 12.49 -9.25
C ASP A 226 -33.50 13.40 -10.49
N ARG A 227 -32.79 13.04 -11.56
CA ARG A 227 -32.88 13.69 -12.88
C ARG A 227 -33.11 12.62 -13.93
N VAL A 228 -34.15 12.77 -14.73
CA VAL A 228 -34.52 11.81 -15.79
C VAL A 228 -35.03 12.59 -16.99
N PRO A 229 -34.55 12.31 -18.22
CA PRO A 229 -35.06 12.98 -19.41
C PRO A 229 -36.55 12.69 -19.57
N GLN A 230 -37.34 13.73 -19.81
CA GLN A 230 -38.80 13.62 -19.91
C GLN A 230 -39.26 13.44 -21.36
N THR A 231 -38.55 14.06 -22.31
CA THR A 231 -38.90 13.97 -23.72
C THR A 231 -38.69 12.59 -24.29
N TRP A 232 -39.48 12.26 -25.31
CA TRP A 232 -39.28 11.05 -26.08
C TRP A 232 -37.90 11.00 -26.74
N GLN A 233 -37.45 12.13 -27.31
CA GLN A 233 -36.14 12.24 -27.96
C GLN A 233 -34.99 12.05 -26.97
N GLY A 234 -35.05 12.72 -25.82
CA GLY A 234 -34.10 12.57 -24.72
C GLY A 234 -34.06 11.15 -24.19
N LYS A 235 -35.20 10.49 -24.01
CA LYS A 235 -35.26 9.07 -23.61
C LYS A 235 -34.61 8.14 -24.63
N LEU A 236 -34.84 8.37 -25.93
CA LEU A 236 -34.24 7.58 -27.00
C LEU A 236 -32.71 7.75 -27.00
N ILE A 237 -32.22 8.99 -26.97
CA ILE A 237 -30.78 9.29 -26.91
C ILE A 237 -30.16 8.71 -25.64
N ALA A 238 -30.80 8.91 -24.49
CA ALA A 238 -30.34 8.40 -23.21
C ALA A 238 -30.21 6.87 -23.22
N SER A 239 -31.18 6.16 -23.81
CA SER A 239 -31.13 4.69 -23.90
C SER A 239 -29.96 4.20 -24.76
N LEU A 240 -29.72 4.82 -25.91
CA LEU A 240 -28.60 4.48 -26.79
C LEU A 240 -27.25 4.81 -26.14
N CYS A 241 -27.12 5.99 -25.54
CA CYS A 241 -25.92 6.40 -24.84
C CYS A 241 -25.63 5.54 -23.62
N ALA A 242 -26.66 5.13 -22.87
CA ALA A 242 -26.51 4.25 -21.71
C ALA A 242 -25.98 2.87 -22.12
N LEU A 243 -26.55 2.25 -23.16
CA LEU A 243 -26.09 0.94 -23.65
C LEU A 243 -24.61 0.97 -24.08
N MET A 244 -24.20 2.01 -24.81
CA MET A 244 -22.81 2.17 -25.21
C MET A 244 -21.89 2.50 -24.02
N GLY A 245 -22.29 3.45 -23.18
CA GLY A 245 -21.43 3.96 -22.11
C GLY A 245 -21.22 2.97 -20.97
N ILE A 246 -22.23 2.18 -20.59
CA ILE A 246 -22.08 1.10 -19.60
C ILE A 246 -21.00 0.11 -20.04
N SER A 247 -20.97 -0.22 -21.34
CA SER A 247 -19.97 -1.13 -21.90
C SER A 247 -18.54 -0.59 -21.68
N PHE A 248 -18.30 0.69 -21.94
CA PHE A 248 -16.97 1.30 -21.72
C PHE A 248 -16.59 1.44 -20.24
N TYR A 249 -17.54 1.80 -19.37
CA TYR A 249 -17.28 1.94 -17.93
C TYR A 249 -17.09 0.60 -17.21
N ALA A 250 -17.58 -0.51 -17.78
CA ALA A 250 -17.35 -1.85 -17.27
C ALA A 250 -15.95 -2.42 -17.63
N LEU A 251 -15.32 -1.95 -18.71
CA LEU A 251 -14.04 -2.47 -19.19
C LEU A 251 -12.88 -2.34 -18.18
N PRO A 252 -12.69 -1.22 -17.46
CA PRO A 252 -11.65 -1.12 -16.43
C PRO A 252 -11.71 -2.23 -15.39
N ALA A 253 -12.91 -2.60 -14.93
CA ALA A 253 -13.10 -3.69 -13.98
C ALA A 253 -12.73 -5.05 -14.61
N GLY A 254 -13.12 -5.28 -15.86
CA GLY A 254 -12.77 -6.49 -16.61
C GLY A 254 -11.27 -6.66 -16.86
N ILE A 255 -10.59 -5.59 -17.30
CA ILE A 255 -9.14 -5.58 -17.55
C ILE A 255 -8.36 -5.83 -16.26
N LEU A 256 -8.75 -5.17 -15.16
CA LEU A 256 -8.10 -5.42 -13.87
C LEU A 256 -8.35 -6.84 -13.37
N GLY A 257 -9.58 -7.35 -13.51
CA GLY A 257 -9.95 -8.71 -13.11
C GLY A 257 -9.14 -9.78 -13.85
N SER A 258 -9.03 -9.67 -15.18
CA SER A 258 -8.22 -10.59 -15.98
C SER A 258 -6.72 -10.45 -15.69
N GLY A 259 -6.22 -9.22 -15.51
CA GLY A 259 -4.84 -8.95 -15.13
C GLY A 259 -4.46 -9.57 -13.78
N PHE A 260 -5.34 -9.50 -12.78
CA PHE A 260 -5.12 -10.19 -11.50
C PHE A 260 -5.11 -11.71 -11.65
N ALA A 261 -6.04 -12.28 -12.42
CA ALA A 261 -6.10 -13.72 -12.65
C ALA A 261 -4.82 -14.26 -13.31
N LEU A 262 -4.34 -13.59 -14.37
CA LEU A 262 -3.10 -13.93 -15.06
C LEU A 262 -1.89 -13.85 -14.13
N LYS A 263 -1.81 -12.81 -13.31
CA LYS A 263 -0.70 -12.62 -12.38
C LYS A 263 -0.64 -13.67 -11.28
N VAL A 264 -1.81 -14.10 -10.79
CA VAL A 264 -1.91 -15.21 -9.83
C VAL A 264 -1.49 -16.53 -10.49
N GLN A 265 -1.93 -16.78 -11.72
CA GLN A 265 -1.54 -17.97 -12.48
C GLN A 265 -0.04 -18.00 -12.77
N GLU A 266 0.56 -16.86 -13.14
CA GLU A 266 2.00 -16.76 -13.38
C GLU A 266 2.80 -17.01 -12.10
N GLN A 267 2.35 -16.47 -10.96
CA GLN A 267 2.99 -16.74 -9.67
C GLN A 267 2.94 -18.22 -9.29
N GLN A 268 1.85 -18.92 -9.59
CA GLN A 268 1.78 -20.37 -9.39
C GLN A 268 2.79 -21.11 -10.28
N ARG A 269 2.86 -20.76 -11.58
CA ARG A 269 3.82 -21.36 -12.52
C ARG A 269 5.28 -21.10 -12.09
N GLN A 270 5.59 -19.89 -11.64
CA GLN A 270 6.93 -19.57 -11.14
C GLN A 270 7.27 -20.37 -9.87
N LYS A 271 6.33 -20.62 -8.95
CA LYS A 271 6.57 -21.49 -7.78
C LYS A 271 6.99 -22.90 -8.20
N HIS A 272 6.42 -23.46 -9.27
CA HIS A 272 6.82 -24.75 -9.81
C HIS A 272 8.23 -24.72 -10.47
N ILE A 273 8.65 -23.58 -11.03
CA ILE A 273 9.94 -23.42 -11.72
C ILE A 273 11.07 -22.97 -10.76
N ILE A 274 10.77 -22.49 -9.55
CA ILE A 274 11.77 -22.05 -8.56
C ILE A 274 12.46 -23.27 -7.90
N LYS A 275 13.26 -23.99 -8.70
CA LYS A 275 14.49 -24.68 -8.27
C LYS A 275 15.71 -23.78 -8.52
N ARG A 276 15.59 -22.46 -8.29
CA ARG A 276 16.66 -21.43 -8.53
C ARG A 276 17.87 -21.53 -7.59
N ARG A 277 18.01 -22.61 -6.80
CA ARG A 277 19.13 -22.78 -5.85
C ARG A 277 20.48 -22.86 -6.58
N ILE A 278 20.51 -23.53 -7.73
CA ILE A 278 21.75 -23.76 -8.51
C ILE A 278 22.28 -22.44 -9.12
N PRO A 279 21.52 -21.67 -9.92
CA PRO A 279 22.05 -20.44 -10.53
C PRO A 279 22.43 -19.37 -9.50
N ALA A 280 21.70 -19.26 -8.38
CA ALA A 280 22.05 -18.34 -7.31
C ALA A 280 23.39 -18.70 -6.65
N ALA A 281 23.66 -20.00 -6.42
CA ALA A 281 24.92 -20.47 -5.87
C ALA A 281 26.09 -20.20 -6.83
N SER A 282 25.92 -20.49 -8.14
CA SER A 282 26.92 -20.21 -9.17
C SER A 282 27.28 -18.72 -9.23
N LEU A 283 26.28 -17.83 -9.16
CA LEU A 283 26.51 -16.38 -9.17
C LEU A 283 27.36 -15.94 -7.96
N ILE A 284 27.01 -16.43 -6.76
CA ILE A 284 27.77 -16.12 -5.52
C ILE A 284 29.21 -16.61 -5.64
N GLN A 285 29.40 -17.83 -6.17
CA GLN A 285 30.72 -18.43 -6.35
C GLN A 285 31.57 -17.63 -7.37
N CYS A 286 31.00 -17.23 -8.50
CA CYS A 286 31.69 -16.40 -9.49
C CYS A 286 32.08 -15.03 -8.93
N PHE A 287 31.17 -14.35 -8.22
CA PHE A 287 31.48 -13.06 -7.57
C PHE A 287 32.57 -13.19 -6.52
N TRP A 288 32.56 -14.25 -5.72
CA TRP A 288 33.62 -14.50 -4.74
C TRP A 288 34.97 -14.76 -5.42
N ARG A 289 35.00 -15.57 -6.47
CA ARG A 289 36.21 -15.83 -7.27
C ARG A 289 36.77 -14.54 -7.86
N TYR A 290 35.93 -13.69 -8.45
CA TYR A 290 36.33 -12.38 -9.00
C TYR A 290 36.90 -11.46 -7.91
N TYR A 291 36.21 -11.33 -6.78
CA TYR A 291 36.66 -10.50 -5.65
C TYR A 291 38.02 -10.98 -5.08
N CYS A 292 38.23 -12.30 -4.99
CA CYS A 292 39.50 -12.87 -4.54
C CYS A 292 40.65 -12.56 -5.49
N VAL A 293 40.42 -12.60 -6.81
CA VAL A 293 41.43 -12.24 -7.82
C VAL A 293 41.82 -10.76 -7.73
N GLU A 294 40.84 -9.87 -7.52
CA GLU A 294 41.09 -8.43 -7.36
C GLU A 294 41.85 -8.12 -6.06
N LYS A 295 41.53 -8.81 -4.96
CA LYS A 295 42.24 -8.66 -3.66
C LYS A 295 43.65 -9.27 -3.69
N GLN A 296 43.84 -10.35 -4.45
CA GLN A 296 45.17 -10.92 -4.76
C GLN A 296 45.97 -10.10 -5.79
N ARG A 297 45.52 -8.91 -6.19
CA ARG A 297 46.29 -7.97 -7.03
C ARG A 297 47.22 -7.04 -6.22
N TYR A 298 47.22 -7.13 -4.89
CA TYR A 298 48.17 -6.49 -3.95
C TYR A 298 49.17 -7.42 -3.20
N PRO A 299 49.68 -8.52 -3.77
CA PRO A 299 50.95 -9.10 -3.40
C PRO A 299 51.94 -8.83 -4.54
N LYS A 300 52.99 -8.05 -4.27
CA LYS A 300 54.14 -7.81 -5.18
C LYS A 300 54.91 -9.10 -5.58
N ILE A 301 54.32 -10.30 -5.51
CA ILE A 301 55.04 -11.59 -5.40
C ILE A 301 54.62 -12.65 -6.45
N TRP A 302 53.71 -12.38 -7.40
CA TRP A 302 53.31 -13.40 -8.40
C TRP A 302 53.77 -13.16 -9.84
N ARG A 303 54.72 -12.25 -10.07
CA ARG A 303 55.26 -11.99 -11.43
C ARG A 303 56.12 -13.14 -11.98
N ARG A 304 56.55 -14.10 -11.15
CA ARG A 304 57.49 -15.17 -11.55
C ARG A 304 56.82 -16.48 -12.00
N ASN A 305 55.57 -16.74 -11.59
CA ASN A 305 54.88 -18.00 -11.91
C ASN A 305 53.89 -17.90 -13.08
N LEU A 306 53.66 -16.69 -13.62
CA LEU A 306 52.84 -16.49 -14.82
C LEU A 306 53.64 -16.60 -16.14
N GLN A 307 54.98 -16.57 -16.09
CA GLN A 307 55.81 -16.85 -17.28
C GLN A 307 55.92 -18.35 -17.59
N ALA A 308 55.61 -19.24 -16.64
CA ALA A 308 55.62 -20.68 -16.87
C ALA A 308 54.40 -21.17 -17.68
N PHE A 309 53.27 -20.45 -17.64
CA PHE A 309 52.04 -20.82 -18.35
C PHE A 309 51.93 -20.24 -19.77
N THR A 310 52.89 -19.41 -20.21
CA THR A 310 52.89 -18.82 -21.57
C THR A 310 53.96 -19.42 -22.49
N CYS A 311 54.72 -20.42 -22.04
CA CYS A 311 55.80 -21.05 -22.82
C CYS A 311 55.54 -22.53 -23.19
N GLU A 312 54.35 -23.07 -22.92
CA GLU A 312 53.97 -24.43 -23.38
C GLU A 312 53.05 -24.43 -24.62
N GLU A 313 52.83 -23.28 -25.27
CA GLU A 313 52.11 -23.17 -26.56
C GLU A 313 52.91 -22.46 -27.68
N MET A 314 54.23 -22.69 -27.74
CA MET A 314 55.03 -22.55 -28.97
C MET A 314 55.98 -23.74 -29.10
#